data_AF-A0A9E3IAI0-F1
#
_entry.id   AF-A0A9E3IAI0-F1
#
_cell.length_a   1.000
_cell.length_b   1.000
_cell.length_c   1.000
_cell.angle_alpha   90.00
_cell.angle_beta   90.00
_cell.angle_gamma   90.00
#
_symmetry.space_group_name_H-M   'P 1'
#
loop_
_entity.id
_entity.type
_entity.pdbx_description
1 polymer ?
#
loop_
_entity_poly.entity_id
_entity_poly.type
_entity_poly.pdbx_seq_one_letter_code
_entity_poly.pdbx_strand_id
1 'polypeptide(L)'
;MALLKPSNASMESSVCLSSGIRRPPIILTTERQSTVLSFKRAPSEIRNLHSIIRICKTQMKIVEVTSGLTELAAVEKGCVLTIGNFDGVHIGHQEILTAAKQTAAKRRTQLLVMTFEPHPLAVLNPQQKPDILTSLPFKKLLLAEAGADCLFIIKSTPWLLNLSPDDFVDQFIVKNIQPEVVVEGDSFNFGAGRVGNVQMLQKIGTGKGFLVSIIDPKEVQFSTGKMAKVSSTVIRNMLKSGDVADAALALSRPYRLLGQIVPGRGKGKQLGFPTANMGPPQQLVPVDGVYAGFAEIGDSEQDVCAATAKCPAALSIGRVETFGSDNPLAIEAHILHDHVGDLHGKWIAMDFIQRIRSQQKFDSEKDLAAQIAKDCKNANEILAVQDQ
;
A
#
# COMPACT_ATOMS: atom_id res chain seq x y z
N MET A 1 60.62 3.98 5.61
CA MET A 1 61.83 3.47 6.31
C MET A 1 61.37 3.03 7.70
N ALA A 2 61.62 1.82 8.19
CA ALA A 2 62.91 1.10 8.33
C ALA A 2 63.82 1.82 9.35
N LEU A 3 64.33 1.21 10.42
CA LEU A 3 64.28 -0.19 10.94
C LEU A 3 64.33 -0.12 12.51
N LEU A 4 64.46 -1.16 13.37
CA LEU A 4 64.87 -2.58 13.25
C LEU A 4 64.15 -3.45 14.33
N LYS A 5 64.79 -4.54 14.76
CA LYS A 5 64.62 -5.39 15.97
C LYS A 5 66.07 -5.67 16.52
N PRO A 6 66.45 -6.61 17.44
CA PRO A 6 65.80 -7.88 17.81
C PRO A 6 65.98 -8.36 19.29
N SER A 7 65.67 -9.65 19.54
CA SER A 7 66.27 -10.60 20.51
C SER A 7 66.11 -10.41 22.04
N ASN A 8 66.20 -11.45 22.87
CA ASN A 8 65.67 -12.84 22.82
C ASN A 8 65.95 -13.57 24.17
N ALA A 9 65.22 -14.65 24.46
CA ALA A 9 65.58 -15.76 25.39
C ALA A 9 65.69 -15.42 26.92
N SER A 10 65.52 -16.34 27.88
CA SER A 10 64.89 -17.69 27.91
C SER A 10 64.80 -18.24 29.36
N MET A 11 64.09 -19.38 29.55
CA MET A 11 64.15 -20.31 30.71
C MET A 11 63.55 -19.80 32.06
N GLU A 12 62.90 -20.62 32.91
CA GLU A 12 62.22 -21.95 32.80
C GLU A 12 61.28 -22.13 34.04
N SER A 13 60.60 -23.23 34.42
CA SER A 13 60.58 -24.68 34.09
C SER A 13 59.15 -25.28 34.34
N SER A 14 59.05 -26.60 34.64
CA SER A 14 57.93 -27.31 35.33
C SER A 14 56.58 -27.41 34.57
N VAL A 15 56.21 -28.50 33.85
CA VAL A 15 56.06 -29.95 34.20
C VAL A 15 54.82 -30.19 35.10
N CYS A 16 53.83 -31.07 34.81
CA CYS A 16 53.82 -32.38 34.11
C CYS A 16 52.44 -32.78 33.49
N LEU A 17 52.45 -33.59 32.39
CA LEU A 17 51.47 -34.64 31.93
C LEU A 17 49.92 -34.41 31.89
N SER A 18 49.09 -35.09 31.06
CA SER A 18 49.27 -35.77 29.75
C SER A 18 47.94 -36.19 29.05
N SER A 19 47.98 -36.22 27.70
CA SER A 19 47.10 -36.96 26.73
C SER A 19 45.71 -36.37 26.38
N GLY A 20 45.14 -36.51 25.16
CA GLY A 20 45.60 -36.93 23.82
C GLY A 20 44.47 -36.66 22.78
N ILE A 21 44.68 -35.93 21.67
CA ILE A 21 45.08 -36.43 20.31
C ILE A 21 44.01 -37.34 19.67
N ARG A 22 43.37 -37.08 18.50
CA ARG A 22 43.53 -36.07 17.40
C ARG A 22 42.22 -35.93 16.56
N ARG A 23 42.05 -34.82 15.82
CA ARG A 23 41.30 -34.73 14.53
C ARG A 23 42.34 -34.68 13.38
N PRO A 24 42.05 -35.10 12.12
CA PRO A 24 41.47 -34.19 11.08
C PRO A 24 40.68 -35.01 9.99
N PRO A 25 40.46 -34.57 8.71
CA PRO A 25 40.50 -33.23 8.09
C PRO A 25 39.18 -32.81 7.41
N ILE A 26 39.18 -31.66 6.72
CA ILE A 26 38.15 -31.22 5.75
C ILE A 26 38.72 -31.36 4.34
N ILE A 27 37.90 -31.79 3.37
CA ILE A 27 38.22 -31.71 1.92
C ILE A 27 36.98 -31.17 1.17
N LEU A 28 37.22 -30.24 0.24
CA LEU A 28 36.27 -29.79 -0.78
C LEU A 28 36.69 -30.38 -2.13
N THR A 29 35.75 -30.97 -2.87
CA THR A 29 35.90 -31.29 -4.31
C THR A 29 34.59 -31.03 -5.05
N THR A 30 34.67 -30.90 -6.37
CA THR A 30 33.64 -30.35 -7.24
C THR A 30 33.15 -31.33 -8.30
N GLU A 31 32.17 -30.87 -9.06
CA GLU A 31 31.71 -31.37 -10.38
C GLU A 31 30.69 -32.53 -10.42
N ARG A 32 30.09 -32.63 -11.61
CA ARG A 32 28.92 -33.44 -11.93
C ARG A 32 29.34 -34.72 -12.63
N GLN A 33 28.57 -35.79 -12.44
CA GLN A 33 28.17 -36.61 -13.58
C GLN A 33 26.77 -37.20 -13.37
N SER A 34 26.07 -37.43 -14.46
CA SER A 34 24.67 -37.87 -14.48
C SER A 34 24.55 -39.38 -14.58
N THR A 35 23.52 -39.94 -13.94
CA THR A 35 23.09 -41.31 -14.20
C THR A 35 21.57 -41.37 -14.11
N VAL A 36 20.91 -41.73 -15.21
CA VAL A 36 19.46 -41.90 -15.27
C VAL A 36 19.13 -43.35 -14.91
N LEU A 37 18.43 -43.56 -13.80
CA LEU A 37 17.86 -44.87 -13.44
C LEU A 37 16.39 -44.72 -13.00
N SER A 38 15.62 -45.76 -13.27
CA SER A 38 14.14 -45.69 -13.36
C SER A 38 13.42 -45.71 -12.00
N PHE A 39 12.23 -45.12 -11.98
CA PHE A 39 11.32 -45.07 -10.82
C PHE A 39 10.85 -46.47 -10.36
N LYS A 40 10.97 -46.76 -9.07
CA LYS A 40 9.97 -47.52 -8.29
C LYS A 40 9.71 -46.82 -6.95
N ARG A 41 8.46 -46.90 -6.46
CA ARG A 41 7.92 -46.06 -5.36
C ARG A 41 8.39 -46.51 -3.97
N ALA A 42 8.68 -45.54 -3.11
CA ALA A 42 8.83 -45.63 -1.65
C ALA A 42 8.36 -44.27 -1.04
N PRO A 43 8.26 -44.07 0.30
CA PRO A 43 7.04 -43.49 0.88
C PRO A 43 6.97 -41.96 1.04
N SER A 44 5.83 -41.52 1.57
CA SER A 44 5.42 -40.12 1.76
C SER A 44 6.09 -39.41 2.94
N GLU A 45 7.29 -38.88 2.75
CA GLU A 45 7.97 -38.08 3.79
C GLU A 45 8.68 -36.80 3.29
N ILE A 46 8.10 -36.12 2.30
CA ILE A 46 8.53 -34.77 1.86
C ILE A 46 7.40 -33.75 2.13
N ARG A 47 7.18 -33.45 3.42
CA ARG A 47 6.27 -32.38 3.88
C ARG A 47 6.80 -31.66 5.13
N ASN A 48 8.07 -31.23 5.14
CA ASN A 48 8.60 -30.35 6.19
C ASN A 48 9.84 -29.50 5.82
N LEU A 49 9.86 -28.91 4.61
CA LEU A 49 10.81 -27.82 4.28
C LEU A 49 10.16 -26.41 4.25
N HIS A 50 8.83 -26.32 4.33
CA HIS A 50 8.11 -25.03 4.42
C HIS A 50 8.00 -24.50 5.87
N SER A 51 8.49 -25.24 6.87
CA SER A 51 8.32 -24.94 8.30
C SER A 51 9.50 -24.17 8.92
N ILE A 52 10.60 -23.93 8.18
CA ILE A 52 11.79 -23.19 8.66
C ILE A 52 12.18 -22.04 7.71
N ILE A 53 11.21 -21.17 7.41
CA ILE A 53 11.38 -19.70 7.37
C ILE A 53 10.05 -19.14 7.90
N ARG A 54 9.87 -19.19 9.23
CA ARG A 54 8.78 -18.47 9.89
C ARG A 54 9.22 -17.01 10.00
N ILE A 55 9.02 -16.24 8.92
CA ILE A 55 9.16 -14.78 9.00
C ILE A 55 8.16 -14.32 10.06
N CYS A 56 8.67 -13.91 11.21
CA CYS A 56 7.90 -13.10 12.14
C CYS A 56 7.58 -11.79 11.43
N LYS A 57 6.39 -11.71 10.80
CA LYS A 57 5.77 -10.42 10.50
C LYS A 57 5.52 -9.76 11.85
N THR A 58 6.51 -9.00 12.33
CA THR A 58 6.34 -8.11 13.48
C THR A 58 5.13 -7.24 13.17
N GLN A 59 4.13 -7.26 14.05
CA GLN A 59 2.90 -6.51 13.82
C GLN A 59 3.24 -5.02 13.83
N MET A 60 3.02 -4.35 12.69
CA MET A 60 3.38 -2.93 12.50
C MET A 60 2.82 -2.10 13.66
N LYS A 61 3.69 -1.41 14.39
CA LYS A 61 3.31 -0.59 15.53
C LYS A 61 2.59 0.66 15.04
N ILE A 62 1.31 0.80 15.35
CA ILE A 62 0.54 2.01 15.03
C ILE A 62 0.53 2.93 16.26
N VAL A 63 0.82 4.21 16.06
CA VAL A 63 0.67 5.26 17.08
C VAL A 63 -0.13 6.42 16.47
N GLU A 64 -1.23 6.79 17.10
CA GLU A 64 -2.06 7.91 16.70
C GLU A 64 -1.71 9.12 17.59
N VAL A 65 -1.32 10.23 16.97
CA VAL A 65 -0.66 11.38 17.64
C VAL A 65 -1.63 12.55 17.62
N THR A 66 -2.36 12.73 18.73
CA THR A 66 -3.61 13.51 18.74
C THR A 66 -3.49 14.92 19.26
N SER A 67 -2.49 15.19 20.10
CA SER A 67 -2.45 16.42 20.92
C SER A 67 -1.07 16.77 21.48
N GLY A 68 -0.16 15.80 21.63
CA GLY A 68 1.24 16.05 21.95
C GLY A 68 2.18 15.67 20.80
N LEU A 69 3.45 16.04 20.94
CA LEU A 69 4.55 15.39 20.21
C LEU A 69 5.25 14.32 21.05
N THR A 70 4.82 14.15 22.30
CA THR A 70 5.31 13.16 23.27
C THR A 70 5.16 11.73 22.79
N GLU A 71 4.07 11.45 22.09
CA GLU A 71 3.73 10.16 21.49
C GLU A 71 4.76 9.72 20.42
N LEU A 72 5.49 10.67 19.81
CA LEU A 72 6.55 10.39 18.84
C LEU A 72 7.78 9.72 19.48
N ALA A 73 8.02 9.94 20.78
CA ALA A 73 9.13 9.34 21.52
C ALA A 73 8.92 7.83 21.80
N ALA A 74 7.83 7.23 21.28
CA ALA A 74 7.55 5.80 21.36
C ALA A 74 8.33 4.94 20.33
N VAL A 75 9.23 5.53 19.54
CA VAL A 75 10.07 4.87 18.52
C VAL A 75 11.54 4.88 18.94
N GLU A 76 12.29 3.88 18.48
CA GLU A 76 13.73 3.81 18.74
C GLU A 76 14.49 4.90 17.97
N LYS A 77 15.41 5.57 18.65
CA LYS A 77 16.27 6.60 18.07
C LYS A 77 17.17 6.00 17.00
N GLY A 78 17.46 6.78 15.96
CA GLY A 78 18.20 6.32 14.79
C GLY A 78 17.34 5.52 13.80
N CYS A 79 16.01 5.65 13.84
CA CYS A 79 15.12 5.07 12.82
C CYS A 79 15.39 5.63 11.42
N VAL A 80 14.91 4.93 10.39
CA VAL A 80 14.70 5.54 9.07
C VAL A 80 13.30 6.10 9.02
N LEU A 81 13.15 7.37 8.64
CA LEU A 81 11.89 8.11 8.61
C LEU A 81 11.46 8.42 7.17
N THR A 82 10.17 8.34 6.89
CA THR A 82 9.55 8.92 5.68
C THR A 82 8.17 9.50 6.00
N ILE A 83 7.81 10.64 5.40
CA ILE A 83 6.73 11.53 5.83
C ILE A 83 5.85 11.88 4.62
N GLY A 84 4.59 11.47 4.63
CA GLY A 84 3.71 11.78 3.50
C GLY A 84 2.24 11.50 3.74
N ASN A 85 1.38 12.11 2.92
CA ASN A 85 -0.06 11.82 2.96
C ASN A 85 -0.37 10.38 2.50
N PHE A 86 0.56 9.76 1.76
CA PHE A 86 0.54 8.38 1.25
C PHE A 86 -0.77 7.98 0.54
N ASP A 87 -1.57 8.95 0.08
CA ASP A 87 -2.89 8.69 -0.48
C ASP A 87 -2.79 7.97 -1.84
N GLY A 88 -3.45 6.81 -1.93
CA GLY A 88 -3.30 5.84 -3.00
C GLY A 88 -2.17 4.82 -2.80
N VAL A 89 -1.16 5.09 -1.95
CA VAL A 89 0.09 4.28 -1.83
C VAL A 89 0.63 3.84 -3.20
N HIS A 90 0.58 4.75 -4.17
CA HIS A 90 0.96 4.53 -5.57
C HIS A 90 2.45 4.25 -5.77
N ILE A 91 2.87 3.82 -6.97
CA ILE A 91 4.26 3.38 -7.21
C ILE A 91 5.33 4.39 -6.80
N GLY A 92 5.09 5.71 -6.98
CA GLY A 92 6.01 6.74 -6.50
C GLY A 92 6.23 6.75 -4.97
N HIS A 93 5.23 6.36 -4.18
CA HIS A 93 5.39 6.11 -2.74
C HIS A 93 6.09 4.78 -2.48
N GLN A 94 5.85 3.76 -3.31
CA GLN A 94 6.45 2.42 -3.15
C GLN A 94 7.97 2.45 -3.41
N GLU A 95 8.46 3.28 -4.33
CA GLU A 95 9.91 3.51 -4.50
C GLU A 95 10.53 4.13 -3.23
N ILE A 96 9.90 5.16 -2.66
CA ILE A 96 10.32 5.81 -1.40
C ILE A 96 10.34 4.79 -0.26
N LEU A 97 9.23 4.05 -0.07
CA LEU A 97 9.10 3.03 0.98
C LEU A 97 10.11 1.87 0.79
N THR A 98 10.37 1.47 -0.45
CA THR A 98 11.36 0.43 -0.78
C THR A 98 12.78 0.90 -0.46
N ALA A 99 13.15 2.12 -0.87
CA ALA A 99 14.44 2.72 -0.53
C ALA A 99 14.62 2.93 0.98
N ALA A 100 13.55 3.35 1.68
CA ALA A 100 13.54 3.51 3.13
C ALA A 100 13.73 2.17 3.85
N LYS A 101 13.00 1.12 3.45
CA LYS A 101 13.13 -0.26 3.97
C LYS A 101 14.52 -0.84 3.74
N GLN A 102 15.07 -0.68 2.53
CA GLN A 102 16.44 -1.09 2.23
C GLN A 102 17.47 -0.33 3.08
N THR A 103 17.24 0.95 3.36
CA THR A 103 18.10 1.76 4.23
C THR A 103 18.00 1.30 5.67
N ALA A 104 16.80 1.04 6.18
CA ALA A 104 16.56 0.55 7.54
C ALA A 104 17.28 -0.79 7.77
N ALA A 105 17.14 -1.74 6.83
CA ALA A 105 17.84 -3.02 6.83
C ALA A 105 19.38 -2.88 6.79
N LYS A 106 19.92 -1.95 5.98
CA LYS A 106 21.36 -1.65 5.91
C LYS A 106 21.90 -1.06 7.24
N ARG A 107 21.11 -0.22 7.90
CA ARG A 107 21.45 0.41 9.20
C ARG A 107 21.15 -0.47 10.41
N ARG A 108 20.37 -1.56 10.25
CA ARG A 108 19.84 -2.43 11.32
C ARG A 108 18.96 -1.67 12.31
N THR A 109 18.11 -0.80 11.77
CA THR A 109 17.15 0.03 12.49
C THR A 109 15.76 -0.13 11.89
N GLN A 110 14.73 0.40 12.54
CA GLN A 110 13.33 0.30 12.09
C GLN A 110 12.96 1.34 11.04
N LEU A 111 12.03 0.99 10.14
CA LEU A 111 11.35 1.92 9.25
C LEU A 111 10.12 2.52 9.95
N LEU A 112 10.21 3.81 10.28
CA LEU A 112 9.10 4.65 10.69
C LEU A 112 8.49 5.34 9.46
N VAL A 113 7.24 5.01 9.16
CA VAL A 113 6.41 5.78 8.21
C VAL A 113 5.53 6.74 9.00
N MET A 114 5.36 7.95 8.48
CA MET A 114 4.50 8.97 9.06
C MET A 114 3.48 9.46 8.04
N THR A 115 2.23 9.54 8.46
CA THR A 115 1.13 10.07 7.66
C THR A 115 0.21 10.99 8.44
N PHE A 116 -0.67 11.70 7.73
CA PHE A 116 -1.52 12.75 8.28
C PHE A 116 -2.99 12.39 8.09
N GLU A 117 -3.78 12.47 9.17
CA GLU A 117 -5.23 12.27 9.11
C GLU A 117 -5.96 13.31 10.00
N PRO A 118 -6.95 14.07 9.48
CA PRO A 118 -7.32 14.16 8.07
C PRO A 118 -6.19 14.71 7.21
N HIS A 119 -6.29 14.55 5.89
CA HIS A 119 -5.34 15.12 4.92
C HIS A 119 -5.09 16.63 5.18
N PRO A 120 -3.85 17.15 5.20
CA PRO A 120 -3.54 18.52 5.64
C PRO A 120 -4.34 19.65 4.97
N LEU A 121 -4.59 19.54 3.65
CA LEU A 121 -5.44 20.50 2.93
C LEU A 121 -6.89 20.52 3.43
N ALA A 122 -7.42 19.43 3.99
CA ALA A 122 -8.77 19.43 4.58
C ALA A 122 -8.86 20.24 5.89
N VAL A 123 -7.73 20.61 6.48
CA VAL A 123 -7.66 21.51 7.65
C VAL A 123 -7.31 22.94 7.21
N LEU A 124 -6.38 23.11 6.28
CA LEU A 124 -5.95 24.43 5.78
C LEU A 124 -6.95 25.09 4.83
N ASN A 125 -7.59 24.32 3.96
CA ASN A 125 -8.59 24.80 3.01
C ASN A 125 -9.64 23.70 2.73
N PRO A 126 -10.65 23.55 3.62
CA PRO A 126 -11.67 22.50 3.51
C PRO A 126 -12.41 22.46 2.17
N GLN A 127 -12.53 23.61 1.49
CA GLN A 127 -13.20 23.76 0.19
C GLN A 127 -12.33 23.28 -0.99
N GLN A 128 -11.03 23.12 -0.79
CA GLN A 128 -10.07 22.60 -1.79
C GLN A 128 -9.40 21.30 -1.31
N LYS A 129 -10.03 20.58 -0.39
CA LYS A 129 -9.54 19.25 0.01
C LYS A 129 -9.57 18.31 -1.20
N PRO A 130 -8.53 17.49 -1.43
CA PRO A 130 -8.59 16.46 -2.46
C PRO A 130 -9.51 15.31 -2.03
N ASP A 131 -10.11 14.65 -3.01
CA ASP A 131 -10.84 13.39 -2.79
C ASP A 131 -9.87 12.29 -2.33
N ILE A 132 -10.28 11.46 -1.37
CA ILE A 132 -9.42 10.43 -0.77
C ILE A 132 -9.33 9.23 -1.73
N LEU A 133 -8.12 8.81 -2.11
CA LEU A 133 -7.94 7.59 -2.92
C LEU A 133 -7.96 6.31 -2.06
N THR A 134 -7.60 6.39 -0.78
CA THR A 134 -7.43 5.20 0.07
C THR A 134 -7.84 5.51 1.51
N SER A 135 -8.82 4.77 2.04
CA SER A 135 -9.28 4.93 3.43
C SER A 135 -8.16 4.67 4.43
N LEU A 136 -8.24 5.20 5.65
CA LEU A 136 -7.19 5.00 6.65
C LEU A 136 -6.94 3.51 6.97
N PRO A 137 -7.96 2.63 7.12
CA PRO A 137 -7.74 1.19 7.27
C PRO A 137 -6.98 0.55 6.11
N PHE A 138 -7.32 0.86 4.86
CA PHE A 138 -6.60 0.31 3.71
C PHE A 138 -5.18 0.90 3.58
N LYS A 139 -4.99 2.19 3.92
CA LYS A 139 -3.68 2.85 4.01
C LYS A 139 -2.79 2.19 5.07
N LYS A 140 -3.34 1.86 6.24
CA LYS A 140 -2.65 1.12 7.32
C LYS A 140 -2.15 -0.25 6.82
N LEU A 141 -2.98 -1.00 6.07
CA LEU A 141 -2.57 -2.28 5.49
C LEU A 141 -1.43 -2.12 4.46
N LEU A 142 -1.62 -1.27 3.46
CA LEU A 142 -0.66 -1.10 2.35
C LEU A 142 0.73 -0.62 2.82
N LEU A 143 0.80 0.19 3.88
CA LEU A 143 2.07 0.62 4.48
C LEU A 143 2.75 -0.51 5.27
N ALA A 144 1.98 -1.39 5.94
CA ALA A 144 2.52 -2.59 6.56
C ALA A 144 3.04 -3.61 5.51
N GLU A 145 2.38 -3.73 4.37
CA GLU A 145 2.82 -4.59 3.25
C GLU A 145 4.07 -4.05 2.56
N ALA A 146 4.15 -2.74 2.34
CA ALA A 146 5.38 -2.07 1.93
C ALA A 146 6.53 -2.33 2.93
N GLY A 147 6.19 -2.54 4.20
CA GLY A 147 7.11 -3.02 5.26
C GLY A 147 7.55 -1.94 6.22
N ALA A 148 6.64 -1.04 6.60
CA ALA A 148 6.80 -0.18 7.75
C ALA A 148 6.80 -1.02 9.04
N ASP A 149 7.78 -0.79 9.92
CA ASP A 149 7.81 -1.39 11.26
C ASP A 149 6.95 -0.59 12.23
N CYS A 150 6.93 0.74 12.06
CA CYS A 150 6.06 1.65 12.81
C CYS A 150 5.36 2.65 11.87
N LEU A 151 4.10 2.97 12.18
CA LEU A 151 3.27 3.95 11.49
C LEU A 151 2.77 5.00 12.48
N PHE A 152 3.21 6.24 12.31
CA PHE A 152 2.67 7.41 13.00
C PHE A 152 1.56 8.05 12.19
N ILE A 153 0.40 8.22 12.82
CA ILE A 153 -0.77 8.90 12.24
C ILE A 153 -0.94 10.21 12.98
N ILE A 154 -0.46 11.27 12.36
CA ILE A 154 -0.42 12.61 12.94
C ILE A 154 -1.77 13.27 12.71
N LYS A 155 -2.41 13.72 13.79
CA LYS A 155 -3.62 14.53 13.68
C LYS A 155 -3.27 15.88 13.07
N SER A 156 -3.76 16.15 11.86
CA SER A 156 -3.60 17.46 11.22
C SER A 156 -4.25 18.55 12.07
N THR A 157 -3.46 19.50 12.56
CA THR A 157 -3.94 20.64 13.37
C THR A 157 -3.42 21.96 12.81
N PRO A 158 -4.15 23.08 12.97
CA PRO A 158 -3.69 24.38 12.51
C PRO A 158 -2.35 24.82 13.13
N TRP A 159 -2.03 24.38 14.36
CA TRP A 159 -0.71 24.62 14.96
C TRP A 159 0.41 23.92 14.17
N LEU A 160 0.31 22.60 13.98
CA LEU A 160 1.32 21.80 13.29
C LEU A 160 1.55 22.29 11.84
N LEU A 161 0.48 22.66 11.15
CA LEU A 161 0.52 23.08 9.75
C LEU A 161 0.99 24.54 9.55
N ASN A 162 1.21 25.29 10.64
CA ASN A 162 1.78 26.64 10.65
C ASN A 162 3.20 26.71 11.26
N LEU A 163 3.84 25.57 11.60
CA LEU A 163 5.24 25.56 12.01
C LEU A 163 6.15 26.06 10.87
N SER A 164 7.20 26.83 11.20
CA SER A 164 8.25 27.17 10.22
C SER A 164 9.01 25.89 9.78
N PRO A 165 9.76 25.92 8.65
CA PRO A 165 10.63 24.81 8.28
C PRO A 165 11.61 24.44 9.40
N ASP A 166 12.23 25.43 10.04
CA ASP A 166 13.18 25.20 11.13
C ASP A 166 12.49 24.63 12.39
N ASP A 167 11.29 25.12 12.74
CA ASP A 167 10.48 24.55 13.84
C ASP A 167 10.06 23.10 13.55
N PHE A 168 9.72 22.78 12.29
CA PHE A 168 9.38 21.42 11.90
C PHE A 168 10.60 20.49 12.02
N VAL A 169 11.80 20.94 11.62
CA VAL A 169 12.99 20.11 11.83
C VAL A 169 13.32 20.00 13.32
N ASP A 170 13.40 21.11 14.07
CA ASP A 170 13.86 21.09 15.45
C ASP A 170 12.83 20.52 16.42
N GLN A 171 11.59 21.04 16.42
CA GLN A 171 10.57 20.62 17.38
C GLN A 171 9.99 19.24 17.06
N PHE A 172 9.90 18.86 15.78
CA PHE A 172 9.15 17.67 15.37
C PHE A 172 10.06 16.50 14.98
N ILE A 173 11.08 16.71 14.14
CA ILE A 173 12.03 15.64 13.78
C ILE A 173 13.11 15.43 14.87
N VAL A 174 13.89 16.46 15.19
CA VAL A 174 15.13 16.36 15.99
C VAL A 174 14.85 16.20 17.49
N LYS A 175 13.86 16.92 18.03
CA LYS A 175 13.54 16.82 19.46
C LYS A 175 12.93 15.46 19.84
N ASN A 176 12.05 14.91 19.00
CA ASN A 176 11.18 13.80 19.39
C ASN A 176 11.41 12.47 18.65
N ILE A 177 11.92 12.46 17.40
CA ILE A 177 12.10 11.23 16.61
C ILE A 177 13.57 10.82 16.53
N GLN A 178 14.46 11.78 16.28
CA GLN A 178 15.92 11.55 16.16
C GLN A 178 16.26 10.45 15.13
N PRO A 179 15.80 10.55 13.87
CA PRO A 179 16.11 9.56 12.82
C PRO A 179 17.59 9.61 12.45
N GLU A 180 18.14 8.51 11.92
CA GLU A 180 19.48 8.50 11.30
C GLU A 180 19.38 8.99 9.84
N VAL A 181 18.33 8.58 9.13
CA VAL A 181 18.08 8.93 7.73
C VAL A 181 16.61 9.27 7.52
N VAL A 182 16.34 10.36 6.82
CA VAL A 182 15.02 10.68 6.27
C VAL A 182 15.04 10.36 4.77
N VAL A 183 14.00 9.70 4.26
CA VAL A 183 13.92 9.24 2.85
C VAL A 183 12.67 9.80 2.20
N GLU A 184 12.86 10.64 1.18
CA GLU A 184 11.79 11.42 0.56
C GLU A 184 11.92 11.50 -0.95
N GLY A 185 10.81 11.76 -1.64
CA GLY A 185 10.83 12.11 -3.06
C GLY A 185 11.24 13.58 -3.28
N ASP A 186 11.78 13.90 -4.45
CA ASP A 186 12.15 15.29 -4.84
C ASP A 186 11.02 16.31 -4.64
N SER A 187 9.76 15.89 -4.83
CA SER A 187 8.57 16.73 -4.63
C SER A 187 8.14 16.94 -3.15
N PHE A 188 8.90 16.45 -2.18
CA PHE A 188 8.62 16.66 -0.76
C PHE A 188 8.78 18.14 -0.36
N ASN A 189 7.73 18.70 0.26
CA ASN A 189 7.74 20.06 0.79
C ASN A 189 6.99 20.12 2.12
N PHE A 190 7.50 20.92 3.06
CA PHE A 190 7.11 20.98 4.47
C PHE A 190 7.10 22.43 5.01
N GLY A 191 6.67 22.58 6.27
CA GLY A 191 6.50 23.87 6.93
C GLY A 191 5.30 24.68 6.41
N ALA A 192 5.02 25.79 7.09
CA ALA A 192 3.97 26.74 6.76
C ALA A 192 4.08 27.18 5.29
N GLY A 193 2.95 27.22 4.57
CA GLY A 193 2.92 27.57 3.15
C GLY A 193 3.68 26.61 2.22
N ARG A 194 4.20 25.47 2.71
CA ARG A 194 5.06 24.51 1.98
C ARG A 194 6.38 25.14 1.48
N VAL A 195 6.93 26.12 2.20
CA VAL A 195 8.14 26.86 1.76
C VAL A 195 9.46 26.09 1.96
N GLY A 196 9.49 25.05 2.79
CA GLY A 196 10.65 24.16 2.91
C GLY A 196 10.59 23.03 1.89
N ASN A 197 11.67 22.77 1.16
CA ASN A 197 11.79 21.67 0.18
C ASN A 197 12.83 20.63 0.62
N VAL A 198 12.90 19.48 -0.06
CA VAL A 198 13.81 18.38 0.35
C VAL A 198 15.30 18.79 0.37
N GLN A 199 15.72 19.73 -0.49
CA GLN A 199 17.08 20.28 -0.50
C GLN A 199 17.37 21.15 0.75
N MET A 200 16.38 21.92 1.21
CA MET A 200 16.44 22.63 2.49
C MET A 200 16.50 21.64 3.67
N LEU A 201 15.71 20.56 3.63
CA LEU A 201 15.74 19.50 4.65
C LEU A 201 17.14 18.83 4.72
N GLN A 202 17.76 18.53 3.58
CA GLN A 202 19.10 17.96 3.51
C GLN A 202 20.17 18.89 4.10
N LYS A 203 20.08 20.20 3.80
CA LYS A 203 20.98 21.22 4.35
C LYS A 203 20.85 21.35 5.87
N ILE A 204 19.62 21.42 6.40
CA ILE A 204 19.38 21.55 7.84
C ILE A 204 19.76 20.23 8.56
N GLY A 205 19.29 19.08 8.06
CA GLY A 205 19.51 17.77 8.69
C GLY A 205 20.97 17.43 8.90
N THR A 206 21.84 17.77 7.94
CA THR A 206 23.30 17.59 8.05
C THR A 206 23.87 18.31 9.28
N GLY A 207 23.35 19.50 9.62
CA GLY A 207 23.73 20.25 10.82
C GLY A 207 22.99 19.83 12.11
N LYS A 208 22.01 18.92 12.01
CA LYS A 208 21.17 18.45 13.12
C LYS A 208 21.34 16.95 13.42
N GLY A 209 22.24 16.27 12.71
CA GLY A 209 22.64 14.88 12.97
C GLY A 209 21.90 13.80 12.18
N PHE A 210 21.16 14.13 11.12
CA PHE A 210 20.49 13.15 10.25
C PHE A 210 20.79 13.37 8.76
N LEU A 211 20.79 12.29 8.00
CA LEU A 211 20.98 12.32 6.55
C LEU A 211 19.64 12.41 5.81
N VAL A 212 19.64 12.92 4.57
CA VAL A 212 18.45 12.91 3.70
C VAL A 212 18.78 12.22 2.39
N SER A 213 18.06 11.13 2.10
CA SER A 213 18.10 10.40 0.84
C SER A 213 16.93 10.86 -0.05
N ILE A 214 17.25 11.42 -1.21
CA ILE A 214 16.26 11.89 -2.18
C ILE A 214 16.02 10.77 -3.21
N ILE A 215 14.75 10.50 -3.51
CA ILE A 215 14.30 9.46 -4.44
C ILE A 215 13.67 10.11 -5.67
N ASP A 216 14.08 9.66 -6.86
CA ASP A 216 13.56 10.17 -8.12
C ASP A 216 12.08 9.83 -8.34
N PRO A 217 11.29 10.71 -8.98
CA PRO A 217 9.89 10.47 -9.25
C PRO A 217 9.70 9.35 -10.28
N LYS A 218 8.92 8.33 -9.94
CA LYS A 218 8.59 7.23 -10.85
C LYS A 218 7.70 7.69 -12.01
N GLU A 219 8.11 7.35 -13.23
CA GLU A 219 7.30 7.50 -14.44
C GLU A 219 6.81 6.13 -14.93
N VAL A 220 5.63 6.11 -15.55
CA VAL A 220 5.02 4.94 -16.19
C VAL A 220 4.46 5.33 -17.56
N GLN A 221 4.46 4.36 -18.49
CA GLN A 221 3.77 4.47 -19.77
C GLN A 221 2.31 4.08 -19.58
N PHE A 222 1.39 4.97 -19.95
CA PHE A 222 -0.04 4.74 -19.92
C PHE A 222 -0.57 4.25 -21.28
N SER A 223 -1.82 3.77 -21.32
CA SER A 223 -2.49 3.23 -22.51
C SER A 223 -2.41 4.14 -23.74
N THR A 224 -2.35 5.45 -23.53
CA THR A 224 -2.16 6.49 -24.57
C THR A 224 -0.74 6.55 -25.17
N GLY A 225 0.15 5.62 -24.78
CA GLY A 225 1.57 5.58 -25.15
C GLY A 225 2.45 6.62 -24.45
N LYS A 226 1.88 7.52 -23.64
CA LYS A 226 2.60 8.61 -22.96
C LYS A 226 3.27 8.15 -21.68
N MET A 227 4.53 8.53 -21.49
CA MET A 227 5.20 8.54 -20.18
C MET A 227 4.70 9.73 -19.36
N ALA A 228 4.43 9.52 -18.06
CA ALA A 228 4.26 10.62 -17.11
C ALA A 228 4.60 10.23 -15.66
N LYS A 229 4.97 11.24 -14.85
CA LYS A 229 5.26 11.11 -13.41
C LYS A 229 3.99 10.76 -12.61
N VAL A 230 4.05 9.69 -11.83
CA VAL A 230 2.93 9.25 -11.01
C VAL A 230 2.77 10.12 -9.76
N SER A 231 1.53 10.55 -9.51
CA SER A 231 1.10 11.22 -8.28
C SER A 231 -0.37 10.93 -8.00
N SER A 232 -0.80 11.11 -6.74
CA SER A 232 -2.22 11.00 -6.37
C SER A 232 -3.12 11.92 -7.21
N THR A 233 -2.63 13.07 -7.68
CA THR A 233 -3.39 13.97 -8.56
C THR A 233 -3.63 13.37 -9.94
N VAL A 234 -2.63 12.73 -10.54
CA VAL A 234 -2.78 12.03 -11.83
C VAL A 234 -3.79 10.88 -11.72
N ILE A 235 -3.72 10.12 -10.63
CA ILE A 235 -4.65 9.00 -10.36
C ILE A 235 -6.08 9.50 -10.17
N ARG A 236 -6.29 10.58 -9.40
CA ARG A 236 -7.64 11.19 -9.26
C ARG A 236 -8.21 11.64 -10.60
N ASN A 237 -7.37 12.17 -11.50
CA ASN A 237 -7.81 12.57 -12.83
C ASN A 237 -8.20 11.36 -13.70
N MET A 238 -7.41 10.28 -13.69
CA MET A 238 -7.74 9.03 -14.40
C MET A 238 -9.08 8.44 -13.93
N LEU A 239 -9.30 8.37 -12.61
CA LEU A 239 -10.58 7.87 -12.06
C LEU A 239 -11.77 8.76 -12.42
N LYS A 240 -11.57 10.09 -12.53
CA LYS A 240 -12.59 11.06 -12.97
C LYS A 240 -12.84 11.05 -14.49
N SER A 241 -11.91 10.56 -15.30
CA SER A 241 -12.12 10.24 -16.72
C SER A 241 -12.76 8.86 -16.93
N GLY A 242 -12.51 7.93 -15.99
CA GLY A 242 -12.91 6.53 -16.05
C GLY A 242 -11.80 5.58 -16.51
N ASP A 243 -10.56 6.06 -16.59
CA ASP A 243 -9.36 5.36 -17.05
C ASP A 243 -8.79 4.44 -15.94
N VAL A 244 -9.65 3.57 -15.38
CA VAL A 244 -9.34 2.76 -14.19
C VAL A 244 -8.16 1.80 -14.38
N ALA A 245 -7.89 1.36 -15.62
CA ALA A 245 -6.74 0.53 -15.94
C ALA A 245 -5.42 1.31 -15.85
N ASP A 246 -5.35 2.55 -16.36
CA ASP A 246 -4.18 3.41 -16.21
C ASP A 246 -3.98 3.86 -14.76
N ALA A 247 -5.08 4.10 -14.03
CA ALA A 247 -5.02 4.29 -12.59
C ALA A 247 -4.43 3.06 -11.87
N ALA A 248 -4.76 1.85 -12.31
CA ALA A 248 -4.22 0.61 -11.74
C ALA A 248 -2.71 0.45 -12.00
N LEU A 249 -2.22 0.81 -13.20
CA LEU A 249 -0.78 0.86 -13.50
C LEU A 249 -0.04 1.83 -12.55
N ALA A 250 -0.61 3.02 -12.32
CA ALA A 250 -0.05 4.01 -11.39
C ALA A 250 -0.11 3.55 -9.91
N LEU A 251 -1.12 2.75 -9.54
CA LEU A 251 -1.33 2.21 -8.19
C LEU A 251 -0.61 0.89 -7.90
N SER A 252 -0.04 0.24 -8.94
CA SER A 252 0.39 -1.18 -9.01
C SER A 252 -0.65 -2.23 -8.62
N ARG A 253 -1.92 -1.84 -8.55
CA ARG A 253 -3.07 -2.68 -8.18
C ARG A 253 -4.38 -2.04 -8.70
N PRO A 254 -5.45 -2.81 -8.91
CA PRO A 254 -6.78 -2.27 -9.22
C PRO A 254 -7.20 -1.20 -8.21
N TYR A 255 -7.96 -0.19 -8.64
CA TYR A 255 -8.51 0.77 -7.68
C TYR A 255 -9.58 0.08 -6.83
N ARG A 256 -9.36 0.02 -5.51
CA ARG A 256 -10.30 -0.59 -4.55
C ARG A 256 -11.13 0.48 -3.88
N LEU A 257 -12.44 0.46 -4.13
CA LEU A 257 -13.44 1.31 -3.47
C LEU A 257 -14.10 0.50 -2.35
N LEU A 258 -14.17 1.08 -1.14
CA LEU A 258 -14.75 0.45 0.04
C LEU A 258 -16.04 1.14 0.48
N GLY A 259 -17.02 0.36 0.94
CA GLY A 259 -18.21 0.89 1.59
C GLY A 259 -19.09 -0.17 2.24
N GLN A 260 -20.00 0.26 3.10
CA GLN A 260 -21.00 -0.61 3.70
C GLN A 260 -22.09 -0.98 2.68
N ILE A 261 -22.60 -2.21 2.73
CA ILE A 261 -23.73 -2.65 1.92
C ILE A 261 -25.03 -2.12 2.53
N VAL A 262 -25.85 -1.47 1.70
CA VAL A 262 -27.13 -0.87 2.09
C VAL A 262 -28.30 -1.55 1.37
N PRO A 263 -29.55 -1.43 1.87
CA PRO A 263 -30.72 -1.94 1.17
C PRO A 263 -30.92 -1.26 -0.20
N GLY A 264 -30.78 -2.04 -1.28
CA GLY A 264 -31.06 -1.59 -2.64
C GLY A 264 -32.55 -1.53 -2.97
N ARG A 265 -32.90 -0.96 -4.14
CA ARG A 265 -34.30 -0.84 -4.62
C ARG A 265 -34.95 -2.15 -5.09
N GLY A 266 -34.42 -3.31 -4.69
CA GLY A 266 -34.94 -4.65 -5.00
C GLY A 266 -34.84 -5.14 -6.46
N LYS A 267 -34.70 -4.24 -7.44
CA LYS A 267 -34.81 -4.57 -8.88
C LYS A 267 -33.88 -5.69 -9.37
N GLY A 268 -32.61 -5.69 -8.97
CA GLY A 268 -31.62 -6.67 -9.46
C GLY A 268 -32.03 -8.14 -9.27
N LYS A 269 -32.77 -8.45 -8.21
CA LYS A 269 -33.21 -9.83 -7.89
C LYS A 269 -34.19 -10.42 -8.91
N GLN A 270 -34.83 -9.59 -9.74
CA GLN A 270 -35.70 -10.03 -10.84
C GLN A 270 -34.90 -10.41 -12.10
N LEU A 271 -33.61 -10.06 -12.17
CA LEU A 271 -32.75 -10.24 -13.35
C LEU A 271 -31.80 -11.45 -13.24
N GLY A 272 -31.92 -12.26 -12.20
CA GLY A 272 -31.10 -13.46 -11.97
C GLY A 272 -29.74 -13.21 -11.31
N PHE A 273 -29.27 -11.96 -11.24
CA PHE A 273 -27.97 -11.61 -10.64
C PHE A 273 -28.13 -11.08 -9.19
N PRO A 274 -27.36 -11.60 -8.21
CA PRO A 274 -27.26 -10.97 -6.90
C PRO A 274 -26.60 -9.58 -7.01
N THR A 275 -27.31 -8.53 -6.55
CA THR A 275 -26.80 -7.15 -6.60
C THR A 275 -26.49 -6.62 -5.19
N ALA A 276 -25.21 -6.42 -4.89
CA ALA A 276 -24.79 -5.66 -3.71
C ALA A 276 -24.86 -4.15 -4.01
N ASN A 277 -25.42 -3.37 -3.09
CA ASN A 277 -25.58 -1.91 -3.22
C ASN A 277 -24.68 -1.25 -2.17
N MET A 278 -23.71 -0.44 -2.58
CA MET A 278 -22.79 0.26 -1.66
C MET A 278 -23.39 1.61 -1.24
N GLY A 279 -23.35 1.92 0.06
CA GLY A 279 -23.69 3.25 0.58
C GLY A 279 -22.63 4.30 0.21
N PRO A 280 -22.90 5.61 0.39
CA PRO A 280 -21.98 6.68 0.02
C PRO A 280 -20.58 6.51 0.65
N PRO A 281 -19.51 6.27 -0.14
CA PRO A 281 -18.18 6.02 0.39
C PRO A 281 -17.44 7.33 0.73
N GLN A 282 -16.39 7.24 1.55
CA GLN A 282 -15.52 8.38 1.87
C GLN A 282 -14.37 8.57 0.86
N GLN A 283 -14.20 7.64 -0.08
CA GLN A 283 -13.21 7.68 -1.16
C GLN A 283 -13.75 8.37 -2.42
N LEU A 284 -12.84 8.74 -3.33
CA LEU A 284 -13.19 9.11 -4.71
C LEU A 284 -13.89 7.94 -5.39
N VAL A 285 -15.10 8.17 -5.87
CA VAL A 285 -15.81 7.25 -6.76
C VAL A 285 -15.35 7.51 -8.20
N PRO A 286 -15.05 6.47 -9.00
CA PRO A 286 -14.86 6.63 -10.45
C PRO A 286 -16.06 7.29 -11.12
N VAL A 287 -15.87 7.87 -12.32
CA VAL A 287 -16.97 8.52 -13.06
C VAL A 287 -18.11 7.55 -13.43
N ASP A 288 -19.31 8.07 -13.63
CA ASP A 288 -20.50 7.30 -14.03
C ASP A 288 -20.22 6.39 -15.25
N GLY A 289 -20.49 5.09 -15.08
CA GLY A 289 -20.24 4.06 -16.07
C GLY A 289 -20.48 2.66 -15.54
N VAL A 290 -20.29 1.67 -16.41
CA VAL A 290 -20.25 0.25 -16.06
C VAL A 290 -18.85 -0.28 -16.32
N TYR A 291 -18.34 -1.09 -15.40
CA TYR A 291 -16.96 -1.55 -15.32
C TYR A 291 -16.90 -3.07 -15.09
N ALA A 292 -15.90 -3.71 -15.67
CA ALA A 292 -15.45 -5.03 -15.27
C ALA A 292 -14.59 -4.89 -14.01
N GLY A 293 -14.81 -5.76 -13.03
CA GLY A 293 -14.06 -5.73 -11.79
C GLY A 293 -14.33 -6.95 -10.91
N PHE A 294 -13.85 -6.88 -9.67
CA PHE A 294 -14.15 -7.88 -8.66
C PHE A 294 -14.91 -7.26 -7.50
N ALA A 295 -15.80 -8.04 -6.90
CA ALA A 295 -16.49 -7.75 -5.65
C ALA A 295 -16.00 -8.70 -4.56
N GLU A 296 -15.87 -8.19 -3.33
CA GLU A 296 -15.42 -8.95 -2.17
C GLU A 296 -16.20 -8.47 -0.93
N ILE A 297 -16.75 -9.41 -0.16
CA ILE A 297 -17.72 -9.14 0.92
C ILE A 297 -17.15 -9.63 2.25
N GLY A 298 -17.31 -8.83 3.30
CA GLY A 298 -16.83 -9.14 4.66
C GLY A 298 -17.71 -8.52 5.75
N ASP A 299 -17.38 -8.82 7.01
CA ASP A 299 -18.17 -8.35 8.17
C ASP A 299 -17.80 -6.91 8.57
N SER A 300 -16.58 -6.48 8.28
CA SER A 300 -16.04 -5.15 8.57
C SER A 300 -15.27 -4.53 7.38
N GLU A 301 -14.99 -3.23 7.46
CA GLU A 301 -14.08 -2.56 6.50
C GLU A 301 -12.70 -3.23 6.51
N GLN A 302 -12.23 -3.69 7.67
CA GLN A 302 -10.92 -4.30 7.85
C GLN A 302 -10.82 -5.66 7.12
N ASP A 303 -11.89 -6.45 7.09
CA ASP A 303 -11.93 -7.72 6.36
C ASP A 303 -11.80 -7.46 4.85
N VAL A 304 -12.61 -6.54 4.31
CA VAL A 304 -12.57 -6.20 2.88
C VAL A 304 -11.36 -5.35 2.48
N CYS A 305 -10.55 -4.87 3.43
CA CYS A 305 -9.21 -4.36 3.14
C CYS A 305 -8.21 -5.48 2.83
N ALA A 306 -8.24 -6.57 3.61
CA ALA A 306 -7.17 -7.57 3.67
C ALA A 306 -7.49 -8.92 3.03
N ALA A 307 -8.76 -9.15 2.65
CA ALA A 307 -9.18 -10.40 2.02
C ALA A 307 -8.66 -10.56 0.58
N THR A 308 -8.68 -11.81 0.11
CA THR A 308 -8.16 -12.25 -1.20
C THR A 308 -9.17 -13.10 -1.99
N ALA A 309 -10.42 -13.16 -1.55
CA ALA A 309 -11.50 -13.99 -2.08
C ALA A 309 -12.40 -13.17 -3.01
N LYS A 310 -11.92 -12.98 -4.24
CA LYS A 310 -12.50 -12.06 -5.23
C LYS A 310 -13.52 -12.75 -6.13
N CYS A 311 -14.77 -12.30 -6.11
CA CYS A 311 -15.80 -12.74 -7.05
C CYS A 311 -15.84 -11.82 -8.28
N PRO A 312 -15.82 -12.34 -9.52
CA PRO A 312 -16.04 -11.52 -10.72
C PRO A 312 -17.35 -10.73 -10.63
N ALA A 313 -17.35 -9.47 -11.09
CA ALA A 313 -18.47 -8.56 -10.97
C ALA A 313 -18.58 -7.58 -12.16
N ALA A 314 -19.81 -7.27 -12.56
CA ALA A 314 -20.10 -6.05 -13.31
C ALA A 314 -20.45 -4.94 -12.30
N LEU A 315 -19.60 -3.90 -12.25
CA LEU A 315 -19.71 -2.79 -11.32
C LEU A 315 -20.37 -1.60 -12.04
N SER A 316 -21.49 -1.10 -11.51
CA SER A 316 -22.26 0.01 -12.07
C SER A 316 -22.20 1.21 -11.13
N ILE A 317 -21.73 2.35 -11.65
CA ILE A 317 -21.77 3.65 -10.97
C ILE A 317 -22.66 4.57 -11.79
N GLY A 318 -23.68 5.17 -11.18
CA GLY A 318 -24.54 6.11 -11.87
C GLY A 318 -25.47 6.88 -10.94
N ARG A 319 -25.96 8.04 -11.38
CA ARG A 319 -27.01 8.77 -10.66
C ARG A 319 -28.38 8.24 -11.01
N VAL A 320 -29.21 8.01 -10.00
CA VAL A 320 -30.60 7.58 -10.22
C VAL A 320 -31.46 8.79 -10.49
N GLU A 321 -32.06 8.87 -11.67
CA GLU A 321 -33.04 9.91 -11.97
C GLU A 321 -34.26 9.73 -11.06
N THR A 322 -34.50 10.74 -10.22
CA THR A 322 -35.63 10.82 -9.29
C THR A 322 -36.48 12.04 -9.62
N PHE A 323 -37.77 12.01 -9.27
CA PHE A 323 -38.62 13.21 -9.29
C PHE A 323 -38.22 14.15 -8.14
N GLY A 324 -37.12 14.87 -8.34
CA GLY A 324 -36.46 15.74 -7.37
C GLY A 324 -35.05 16.11 -7.84
N SER A 325 -34.45 17.16 -7.25
CA SER A 325 -33.13 17.68 -7.62
C SER A 325 -31.96 16.71 -7.39
N ASP A 326 -32.13 15.79 -6.43
CA ASP A 326 -30.99 15.27 -5.66
C ASP A 326 -30.24 14.12 -6.33
N ASN A 327 -30.81 13.55 -7.40
CA ASN A 327 -30.22 12.56 -8.33
C ASN A 327 -29.15 11.64 -7.68
N PRO A 328 -29.54 10.86 -6.66
CA PRO A 328 -28.61 10.20 -5.75
C PRO A 328 -27.72 9.20 -6.48
N LEU A 329 -26.45 9.16 -6.07
CA LEU A 329 -25.46 8.23 -6.58
C LEU A 329 -25.80 6.79 -6.13
N ALA A 330 -25.94 5.89 -7.09
CA ALA A 330 -25.98 4.45 -6.88
C ALA A 330 -24.64 3.84 -7.30
N ILE A 331 -24.18 2.89 -6.48
CA ILE A 331 -22.96 2.12 -6.69
C ILE A 331 -23.34 0.66 -6.45
N GLU A 332 -23.41 -0.13 -7.52
CA GLU A 332 -23.98 -1.47 -7.54
C GLU A 332 -22.95 -2.48 -8.09
N ALA A 333 -22.82 -3.65 -7.47
CA ALA A 333 -22.10 -4.78 -8.03
C ALA A 333 -23.07 -5.91 -8.35
N HIS A 334 -23.21 -6.25 -9.64
CA HIS A 334 -23.84 -7.49 -10.08
C HIS A 334 -22.77 -8.59 -9.99
N ILE A 335 -22.91 -9.46 -8.99
CA ILE A 335 -21.90 -10.48 -8.69
C ILE A 335 -22.15 -11.69 -9.60
N LEU A 336 -21.11 -12.12 -10.30
CA LEU A 336 -21.19 -13.11 -11.38
C LEU A 336 -20.95 -14.52 -10.82
N HIS A 337 -21.70 -14.86 -9.77
CA HIS A 337 -21.61 -16.13 -9.05
C HIS A 337 -23.01 -16.58 -8.58
N ASP A 338 -23.31 -17.87 -8.73
CA ASP A 338 -24.67 -18.44 -8.54
C ASP A 338 -25.22 -18.26 -7.13
N HIS A 339 -24.35 -18.12 -6.13
CA HIS A 339 -24.74 -17.85 -4.75
C HIS A 339 -23.96 -16.69 -4.15
N VAL A 340 -24.69 -15.76 -3.54
CA VAL A 340 -24.17 -14.73 -2.64
C VAL A 340 -24.96 -14.87 -1.34
N GLY A 341 -24.23 -14.91 -0.21
CA GLY A 341 -24.81 -15.10 1.11
C GLY A 341 -25.58 -13.87 1.61
N ASP A 342 -25.88 -13.83 2.91
CA ASP A 342 -26.51 -12.65 3.49
C ASP A 342 -25.60 -11.41 3.40
N LEU A 343 -26.14 -10.36 2.77
CA LEU A 343 -25.50 -9.07 2.56
C LEU A 343 -25.83 -8.05 3.66
N HIS A 344 -26.77 -8.37 4.57
CA HIS A 344 -27.25 -7.40 5.55
C HIS A 344 -26.14 -7.00 6.55
N GLY A 345 -25.89 -5.69 6.65
CA GLY A 345 -24.88 -5.12 7.55
C GLY A 345 -23.42 -5.33 7.14
N LYS A 346 -23.17 -6.07 6.05
CA LYS A 346 -21.82 -6.40 5.54
C LYS A 346 -21.13 -5.18 4.91
N TRP A 347 -19.84 -5.33 4.67
CA TRP A 347 -19.02 -4.44 3.85
C TRP A 347 -18.74 -5.05 2.49
N ILE A 348 -18.48 -4.18 1.50
CA ILE A 348 -18.04 -4.57 0.16
C ILE A 348 -16.80 -3.76 -0.26
N ALA A 349 -15.82 -4.47 -0.81
CA ALA A 349 -14.78 -3.91 -1.67
C ALA A 349 -15.14 -4.12 -3.14
N MET A 350 -14.89 -3.11 -3.96
CA MET A 350 -15.02 -3.17 -5.43
C MET A 350 -13.68 -2.81 -6.07
N ASP A 351 -13.06 -3.78 -6.75
CA ASP A 351 -11.80 -3.62 -7.48
C ASP A 351 -12.07 -3.34 -8.96
N PHE A 352 -11.75 -2.13 -9.42
CA PHE A 352 -12.01 -1.70 -10.80
C PHE A 352 -10.85 -2.11 -11.73
N ILE A 353 -11.15 -2.95 -12.73
CA ILE A 353 -10.19 -3.46 -13.72
C ILE A 353 -10.27 -2.65 -15.02
N GLN A 354 -11.46 -2.56 -15.63
CA GLN A 354 -11.64 -1.91 -16.93
C GLN A 354 -13.03 -1.29 -17.06
N ARG A 355 -13.16 -0.15 -17.73
CA ARG A 355 -14.46 0.44 -18.09
C ARG A 355 -15.06 -0.27 -19.31
N ILE A 356 -16.31 -0.72 -19.20
CA ILE A 356 -17.06 -1.36 -20.29
C ILE A 356 -17.80 -0.28 -21.10
N ARG A 357 -18.49 0.65 -20.43
CA ARG A 357 -19.25 1.73 -21.07
C ARG A 357 -19.54 2.91 -20.13
N SER A 358 -20.01 4.02 -20.70
CA SER A 358 -20.72 5.08 -19.97
C SER A 358 -22.11 4.61 -19.53
N GLN A 359 -22.76 5.36 -18.63
CA GLN A 359 -24.20 5.17 -18.39
C GLN A 359 -25.04 5.62 -19.58
N GLN A 360 -26.22 5.02 -19.72
CA GLN A 360 -27.20 5.31 -20.76
C GLN A 360 -28.63 5.13 -20.21
N LYS A 361 -29.61 5.76 -20.86
CA LYS A 361 -31.03 5.55 -20.54
C LYS A 361 -31.58 4.33 -21.28
N PHE A 362 -32.72 3.82 -20.80
CA PHE A 362 -33.45 2.71 -21.39
C PHE A 362 -34.95 3.03 -21.38
N ASP A 363 -35.62 2.80 -22.50
CA ASP A 363 -37.05 3.11 -22.65
C ASP A 363 -37.96 2.02 -22.04
N SER A 364 -37.40 0.85 -21.70
CA SER A 364 -38.11 -0.20 -20.95
C SER A 364 -37.21 -0.98 -19.99
N GLU A 365 -37.82 -1.61 -18.99
CA GLU A 365 -37.11 -2.51 -18.05
C GLU A 365 -36.53 -3.75 -18.76
N LYS A 366 -37.10 -4.15 -19.90
CA LYS A 366 -36.60 -5.26 -20.73
C LYS A 366 -35.27 -4.91 -21.40
N ASP A 367 -35.12 -3.67 -21.86
CA ASP A 367 -33.89 -3.21 -22.52
C ASP A 367 -32.77 -2.98 -21.50
N LEU A 368 -33.12 -2.47 -20.31
CA LEU A 368 -32.24 -2.44 -19.14
C LEU A 368 -31.76 -3.85 -18.76
N ALA A 369 -32.67 -4.82 -18.66
CA ALA A 369 -32.35 -6.21 -18.36
C ALA A 369 -31.41 -6.85 -19.41
N ALA A 370 -31.70 -6.65 -20.69
CA ALA A 370 -30.89 -7.15 -21.79
C ALA A 370 -29.47 -6.55 -21.79
N GLN A 371 -29.33 -5.25 -21.49
CA GLN A 371 -28.01 -4.62 -21.37
C GLN A 371 -27.27 -5.06 -20.12
N ILE A 372 -27.92 -5.22 -18.96
CA ILE A 372 -27.26 -5.75 -17.74
C ILE A 372 -26.71 -7.15 -18.01
N ALA A 373 -27.48 -8.03 -18.66
CA ALA A 373 -26.98 -9.37 -19.05
C ALA A 373 -25.77 -9.30 -20.00
N LYS A 374 -25.77 -8.34 -20.95
CA LYS A 374 -24.63 -8.08 -21.85
C LYS A 374 -23.42 -7.51 -21.11
N ASP A 375 -23.60 -6.59 -20.17
CA ASP A 375 -22.53 -6.02 -19.36
C ASP A 375 -21.90 -7.08 -18.43
N CYS A 376 -22.73 -7.95 -17.84
CA CYS A 376 -22.29 -9.09 -17.04
C CYS A 376 -21.48 -10.09 -17.88
N LYS A 377 -21.92 -10.38 -19.11
CA LYS A 377 -21.16 -11.20 -20.06
C LYS A 377 -19.82 -10.55 -20.40
N ASN A 378 -19.82 -9.26 -20.81
CA ASN A 378 -18.61 -8.52 -21.15
C ASN A 378 -17.62 -8.46 -19.97
N ALA A 379 -18.11 -8.32 -18.73
CA ALA A 379 -17.28 -8.35 -17.53
C ALA A 379 -16.58 -9.71 -17.36
N ASN A 380 -17.30 -10.83 -17.46
CA ASN A 380 -16.70 -12.17 -17.44
C ASN A 380 -15.67 -12.37 -18.58
N GLU A 381 -15.96 -11.92 -19.80
CA GLU A 381 -15.03 -12.03 -20.93
C GLU A 381 -13.74 -11.21 -20.72
N ILE A 382 -13.82 -10.03 -20.09
CA ILE A 382 -12.64 -9.21 -19.73
C ILE A 382 -11.83 -9.87 -18.60
N LEU A 383 -12.50 -10.36 -17.56
CA LEU A 383 -11.85 -10.88 -16.35
C LEU A 383 -11.18 -12.24 -16.60
N ALA A 384 -11.77 -13.10 -17.44
CA ALA A 384 -11.17 -14.39 -17.83
C ALA A 384 -9.85 -14.28 -18.61
N VAL A 385 -9.50 -13.08 -19.10
CA VAL A 385 -8.21 -12.76 -19.75
C VAL A 385 -7.17 -12.24 -18.74
N GLN A 386 -7.57 -11.90 -17.51
CA GLN A 386 -6.66 -11.47 -16.43
C GLN A 386 -6.16 -12.62 -15.54
N ASP A 387 -6.80 -13.79 -15.61
CA ASP A 387 -6.40 -15.01 -14.87
C ASP A 387 -5.40 -15.91 -15.67
N GLN A 388 -4.76 -15.38 -16.73
CA GLN A 388 -3.81 -16.08 -17.62
C GLN A 388 -2.45 -15.36 -17.70
#